data_AF-A0A959JNZ5-F1
#
_entry.id   AF-A0A959JNZ5-F1
#
_cell.length_a   1.000
_cell.length_b   1.000
_cell.length_c   1.000
_cell.angle_alpha   90.00
_cell.angle_beta   90.00
_cell.angle_gamma   90.00
#
_symmetry.space_group_name_H-M   'P 1'
#
loop_
_entity.id
_entity.type
_entity.pdbx_description
1 polymer ?
#
loop_
_entity_poly.entity_id
_entity_poly.type
_entity_poly.pdbx_seq_one_letter_code
_entity_poly.pdbx_strand_id
1 'polypeptide(L)'
;MFKKNSIVSGLLVGIILPIVAFALMYGLFEWIESMGAGKENTLFSKDFRLRTLGIVSIGLNAFPMNIAFKKKQTQTMRGIVIPTFIFVVAWLLYFGKSVL
;
A
#
# COMPACT_ATOMS: atom_id res chain seq x y z
N MET A 1 -21.49 -19.21 -9.84
CA MET A 1 -22.48 -18.57 -8.94
C MET A 1 -21.88 -17.52 -7.97
N PHE A 2 -20.67 -16.99 -8.19
CA PHE A 2 -20.14 -15.85 -7.41
C PHE A 2 -20.25 -14.57 -8.23
N LYS A 3 -21.29 -13.76 -8.04
CA LYS A 3 -21.27 -12.36 -8.48
C LYS A 3 -20.19 -11.64 -7.63
N LYS A 4 -18.93 -11.73 -8.06
CA LYS A 4 -17.72 -11.12 -7.45
C LYS A 4 -17.71 -9.57 -7.51
N ASN A 5 -18.88 -8.95 -7.62
CA ASN A 5 -19.06 -7.51 -7.63
C ASN A 5 -19.67 -7.07 -6.30
N SER A 6 -18.86 -7.05 -5.25
CA SER A 6 -19.30 -6.63 -3.92
C SER A 6 -18.35 -5.57 -3.37
N ILE A 7 -18.93 -4.53 -2.76
CA ILE A 7 -18.17 -3.48 -2.09
C ILE A 7 -17.26 -4.09 -1.02
N VAL A 8 -17.77 -5.05 -0.25
CA VAL A 8 -17.03 -5.72 0.82
C VAL A 8 -15.78 -6.42 0.29
N SER A 9 -15.86 -7.12 -0.85
CA SER A 9 -14.68 -7.74 -1.46
C SER A 9 -13.65 -6.69 -1.88
N GLY A 10 -14.09 -5.55 -2.42
CA GLY A 10 -13.20 -4.46 -2.78
C GLY A 10 -12.53 -3.85 -1.54
N LEU A 11 -13.28 -3.70 -0.46
CA LEU A 11 -12.82 -3.10 0.79
C LEU A 11 -11.77 -3.98 1.48
N LEU A 12 -12.00 -5.29 1.55
CA LEU A 12 -11.02 -6.23 2.07
C LEU A 12 -9.72 -6.20 1.25
N VAL A 13 -9.81 -6.22 -0.07
CA VAL A 13 -8.62 -6.16 -0.94
C VAL A 13 -7.88 -4.83 -0.76
N GLY A 14 -8.60 -3.71 -0.76
CA GLY A 14 -8.02 -2.37 -0.62
C GLY A 14 -7.41 -2.10 0.76
N ILE A 15 -7.77 -2.86 1.80
CA ILE A 15 -7.16 -2.78 3.14
C ILE A 15 -6.01 -3.76 3.30
N ILE A 16 -6.22 -5.02 2.93
CA ILE A 16 -5.25 -6.09 3.17
C ILE A 16 -4.03 -5.93 2.28
N LEU A 17 -4.23 -5.57 1.00
CA LEU A 17 -3.12 -5.51 0.04
C LEU A 17 -2.05 -4.48 0.45
N PRO A 18 -2.37 -3.23 0.84
CA PRO A 18 -1.36 -2.28 1.27
C PRO A 18 -0.66 -2.69 2.57
N ILE A 19 -1.38 -3.26 3.53
CA ILE A 19 -0.82 -3.69 4.82
C ILE A 19 0.20 -4.82 4.60
N VAL A 20 -0.19 -5.85 3.84
CA VAL A 20 0.68 -6.98 3.54
C VAL A 20 1.86 -6.55 2.70
N ALA A 21 1.64 -5.73 1.66
CA ALA A 21 2.72 -5.22 0.84
C ALA A 21 3.73 -4.40 1.65
N PHE A 22 3.26 -3.51 2.54
CA PHE A 22 4.14 -2.73 3.40
C PHE A 22 4.96 -3.62 4.32
N ALA A 23 4.32 -4.58 5.00
CA ALA A 23 5.00 -5.50 5.91
C ALA A 23 6.06 -6.34 5.18
N LEU A 24 5.74 -6.84 3.99
CA LEU A 24 6.68 -7.60 3.17
C LEU A 24 7.86 -6.73 2.70
N MET A 25 7.59 -5.56 2.14
CA MET A 25 8.67 -4.68 1.65
C MET A 25 9.54 -4.19 2.82
N TYR A 26 8.94 -3.76 3.92
CA TYR A 26 9.68 -3.34 5.12
C TYR A 26 10.52 -4.47 5.70
N GLY A 27 9.93 -5.66 5.85
CA GLY A 27 10.64 -6.85 6.34
C GLY A 27 11.78 -7.28 5.42
N LEU A 28 11.61 -7.19 4.11
CA LEU A 28 12.68 -7.44 3.13
C LEU A 28 13.84 -6.46 3.29
N PHE A 29 13.55 -5.17 3.49
CA PHE A 29 14.59 -4.17 3.74
C PHE A 29 15.37 -4.45 5.03
N GLU A 30 14.67 -4.74 6.13
CA GLU A 30 15.31 -5.11 7.41
C GLU A 30 16.16 -6.39 7.27
N TRP A 31 15.65 -7.38 6.54
CA TRP A 31 16.38 -8.62 6.29
C TRP A 31 17.66 -8.38 5.49
N ILE A 32 17.59 -7.59 4.41
CA ILE A 32 18.78 -7.21 3.61
C ILE A 32 19.80 -6.46 4.47
N GLU A 33 19.36 -5.55 5.34
CA GLU A 33 20.27 -4.85 6.25
C GLU A 33 20.96 -5.80 7.22
N SER A 34 20.22 -6.76 7.78
CA SER A 34 20.75 -7.74 8.74
C SER A 34 21.83 -8.65 8.15
N MET A 35 21.84 -8.86 6.82
CA MET A 35 22.75 -9.80 6.14
C MET A 35 24.09 -9.20 5.71
N GLY A 36 24.27 -7.88 5.74
CA GLY A 36 25.53 -7.33 5.21
C GLY A 36 25.71 -5.81 5.19
N ALA A 37 24.73 -5.02 5.61
CA ALA A 37 24.84 -3.55 5.59
C ALA A 37 25.04 -2.93 6.99
N GLY A 38 25.63 -3.69 7.93
CA GLY A 38 25.88 -3.28 9.31
C GLY A 38 26.94 -2.20 9.54
N LYS A 39 27.34 -1.45 8.50
CA LYS A 39 28.17 -0.24 8.65
C LYS A 39 27.46 0.93 7.97
N GLU A 40 26.80 1.70 8.82
CA GLU A 40 26.21 3.02 8.57
C GLU A 40 25.09 3.03 7.50
N ASN A 41 23.83 3.26 7.90
CA ASN A 41 22.82 4.11 7.22
C ASN A 41 22.86 4.32 5.67
N THR A 42 23.31 3.37 4.85
CA THR A 42 23.92 3.71 3.54
C THR A 42 22.96 3.72 2.36
N LEU A 43 21.78 3.10 2.47
CA LEU A 43 20.85 3.07 1.34
C LEU A 43 19.82 4.20 1.39
N PHE A 44 19.12 4.37 2.51
CA PHE A 44 18.14 5.45 2.73
C PHE A 44 17.92 5.69 4.22
N SER A 45 17.52 6.91 4.63
CA SER A 45 17.11 7.17 6.02
C SER A 45 15.87 6.35 6.38
N LYS A 46 15.75 5.91 7.64
CA LYS A 46 14.57 5.16 8.11
C LYS A 46 13.26 5.87 7.77
N ASP A 47 13.27 7.20 7.88
CA ASP A 47 12.12 8.03 7.60
C ASP A 47 11.80 8.10 6.09
N PHE A 48 12.81 8.19 5.23
CA PHE A 48 12.63 8.09 3.77
C PHE A 48 12.04 6.74 3.34
N ARG A 49 12.46 5.65 3.99
CA ARG A 49 11.93 4.31 3.73
C ARG A 49 10.47 4.19 4.13
N LEU A 50 10.11 4.62 5.35
CA LEU A 50 8.73 4.58 5.82
C LEU A 50 7.79 5.36 4.90
N ARG A 51 8.21 6.56 4.46
CA ARG A 51 7.47 7.40 3.52
C ARG A 51 7.28 6.70 2.17
N THR A 52 8.37 6.26 1.55
CA THR A 52 8.38 5.68 0.20
C THR A 52 7.67 4.33 0.17
N LEU A 53 7.96 3.44 1.12
CA LEU A 53 7.28 2.14 1.23
C LEU A 53 5.80 2.32 1.51
N GLY A 54 5.42 3.31 2.32
CA GLY A 54 4.03 3.65 2.59
C GLY A 54 3.28 3.99 1.31
N ILE A 55 3.77 4.96 0.53
CA ILE A 55 3.07 5.40 -0.69
C ILE A 55 3.07 4.32 -1.79
N VAL A 56 4.16 3.55 -1.93
CA VAL A 56 4.23 2.43 -2.87
C VAL A 56 3.23 1.34 -2.51
N SER A 57 3.14 0.98 -1.22
CA SER A 57 2.22 -0.05 -0.75
C SER A 57 0.75 0.34 -0.97
N ILE A 58 0.40 1.62 -0.74
CA ILE A 58 -0.92 2.16 -1.07
C ILE A 58 -1.15 2.13 -2.58
N GLY A 59 -0.15 2.53 -3.37
CA GLY A 59 -0.21 2.54 -4.83
C GLY A 59 -0.46 1.16 -5.45
N LEU A 60 -0.07 0.07 -4.79
CA LEU A 60 -0.36 -1.29 -5.27
C LEU A 60 -1.85 -1.60 -5.38
N ASN A 61 -2.73 -0.86 -4.69
CA ASN A 61 -4.18 -0.97 -4.91
C ASN A 61 -4.62 -0.60 -6.33
N ALA A 62 -3.79 0.12 -7.10
CA ALA A 62 -4.05 0.37 -8.52
C ALA A 62 -4.16 -0.93 -9.34
N PHE A 63 -3.43 -1.99 -8.94
CA PHE A 63 -3.46 -3.27 -9.63
C PHE A 63 -4.82 -3.99 -9.54
N PRO A 64 -5.37 -4.31 -8.36
CA PRO A 64 -6.71 -4.89 -8.26
C PRO A 64 -7.81 -3.94 -8.74
N MET A 65 -7.60 -2.62 -8.62
CA MET A 65 -8.53 -1.62 -9.15
C MET A 65 -8.63 -1.71 -10.68
N ASN A 66 -7.50 -1.82 -11.39
CA ASN A 66 -7.48 -1.99 -12.85
C ASN A 66 -8.12 -3.32 -13.27
N ILE A 67 -7.91 -4.40 -12.51
CA ILE A 67 -8.57 -5.70 -12.76
C ILE A 67 -10.09 -5.58 -12.60
N ALA A 68 -10.56 -4.94 -11.52
CA ALA A 68 -11.99 -4.72 -11.27
C ALA A 68 -12.62 -3.83 -12.36
N PHE A 69 -11.89 -2.81 -12.83
CA PHE A 69 -12.28 -1.94 -13.93
C PHE A 69 -12.46 -2.72 -15.24
N LYS A 70 -11.45 -3.52 -15.64
CA LYS A 70 -11.51 -4.37 -16.85
C LYS A 70 -12.67 -5.38 -16.80
N LYS A 71 -13.01 -5.88 -15.61
CA LYS A 71 -14.14 -6.81 -15.39
C LYS A 71 -15.49 -6.10 -15.23
N LYS A 72 -15.57 -4.78 -15.40
CA LYS A 72 -16.77 -3.96 -15.20
C LYS A 72 -17.41 -4.14 -13.80
N GLN A 73 -16.59 -4.45 -12.78
CA GLN A 73 -17.03 -4.65 -11.40
C GLN A 73 -17.02 -3.33 -10.63
N THR A 74 -17.99 -2.47 -10.92
CA THR A 74 -18.08 -1.10 -10.38
C THR A 74 -18.17 -1.05 -8.84
N GLN A 75 -18.83 -2.02 -8.21
CA GLN A 75 -18.96 -2.06 -6.74
C GLN A 75 -17.65 -2.47 -6.08
N THR A 76 -16.98 -3.48 -6.61
CA THR A 76 -15.64 -3.88 -6.14
C THR A 76 -14.63 -2.75 -6.32
N MET A 77 -14.67 -2.05 -7.48
CA MET A 77 -13.79 -0.90 -7.73
C MET A 77 -14.01 0.21 -6.70
N ARG A 78 -15.26 0.60 -6.45
CA ARG A 78 -15.59 1.59 -5.40
C ARG A 78 -15.12 1.13 -4.02
N GLY A 79 -15.28 -0.16 -3.72
CA GLY A 79 -14.81 -0.77 -2.49
C GLY A 79 -13.29 -0.67 -2.30
N ILE A 80 -12.49 -0.71 -3.38
CA ILE A 80 -11.02 -0.53 -3.32
C ILE A 80 -10.65 0.95 -3.18
N VAL A 81 -11.36 1.86 -3.87
CA VAL A 81 -11.05 3.29 -3.87
C VAL A 81 -11.20 3.91 -2.48
N ILE A 82 -12.26 3.56 -1.74
CA ILE A 82 -12.52 4.09 -0.40
C ILE A 82 -11.34 3.90 0.57
N PRO A 83 -10.85 2.67 0.84
CA PRO A 83 -9.72 2.46 1.74
C PRO A 83 -8.41 3.02 1.17
N THR A 84 -8.22 3.00 -0.16
CA THR A 84 -7.05 3.63 -0.78
C THR A 84 -7.00 5.12 -0.48
N PHE A 85 -8.12 5.81 -0.62
CA PHE A 85 -8.21 7.24 -0.31
C PHE A 85 -7.97 7.52 1.17
N ILE A 86 -8.56 6.71 2.07
CA ILE A 86 -8.32 6.83 3.52
C ILE A 86 -6.84 6.66 3.84
N PHE A 87 -6.15 5.68 3.24
CA PHE A 87 -4.71 5.51 3.45
C PHE A 87 -3.88 6.66 2.90
N VAL A 88 -4.21 7.20 1.73
CA VAL A 88 -3.52 8.39 1.19
C VAL A 88 -3.68 9.58 2.12
N VAL A 89 -4.90 9.85 2.61
CA VAL A 89 -5.16 10.94 3.56
C VAL A 89 -4.40 10.71 4.86
N ALA A 90 -4.44 9.50 5.42
CA ALA A 90 -3.67 9.16 6.64
C ALA A 90 -2.16 9.34 6.43
N TRP A 91 -1.63 8.93 5.28
CA TRP A 91 -0.23 9.11 4.91
C TRP A 91 0.11 10.60 4.79
N LEU A 92 -0.73 11.41 4.17
CA LEU A 92 -0.55 12.86 4.06
C LEU A 92 -0.61 13.55 5.42
N LEU A 93 -1.47 13.12 6.35
CA LEU A 93 -1.53 13.71 7.69
C LEU A 93 -0.28 13.37 8.52
N TYR A 94 0.24 12.16 8.37
CA TYR A 94 1.41 11.69 9.11
C TYR A 94 2.72 12.24 8.53
N PHE A 95 2.90 12.17 7.22
CA PHE A 95 4.14 12.57 6.55
C PHE A 95 4.08 13.94 5.87
N GLY A 96 2.90 14.50 5.61
CA GLY A 96 2.77 15.77 4.88
C GLY A 96 3.44 16.95 5.59
N LYS A 97 3.39 17.01 6.93
CA LYS A 97 4.14 18.01 7.73
C LYS A 97 5.65 17.86 7.66
N SER A 98 6.15 16.72 7.20
CA SER A 98 7.57 16.41 7.11
C SER A 98 8.10 16.51 5.66
N VAL A 99 7.22 16.82 4.71
CA VAL A 99 7.49 16.97 3.27
C VAL A 99 7.30 18.43 2.80
N LEU A 100 6.42 19.20 3.47
CA LEU A 100 6.23 20.66 3.30
C LEU A 100 7.15 21.44 4.23
#